data_AF-A0A6M0G1Q5-F1
#
_entry.id   AF-A0A6M0G1Q5-F1
#
_cell.length_a   1.000
_cell.length_b   1.000
_cell.length_c   1.000
_cell.angle_alpha   90.00
_cell.angle_beta   90.00
_cell.angle_gamma   90.00
#
_symmetry.space_group_name_H-M   'P 1'
#
loop_
_entity.id
_entity.type
_entity.pdbx_description
1 polymer ?
#
loop_
_entity_poly.entity_id
_entity_poly.type
_entity_poly.pdbx_seq_one_letter_code
_entity_poly.pdbx_strand_id
1 'polypeptide(L)'
;MTNKINSKTISLAILFGLALAVVVISGTLPKIIDSGDSAPRENVSQIANSSSSIDGALALGTNLHRIADWSTQLPFLDAFKSSRQWITQCQQGEPGCSGSWSTNEYEKLDLDEYGWVKSLPASEDPPEYTRVSTLMFRDVERYPGGQYVVTYEGEGTIEYKGNASKDEAASTPGRDVINVTPSKAGIHLIITATDPNQNGQYIRNIRVVPANYEQNYTSEIFNPDFIARIKKFQALRFMDWMGTNDSEQGEWQNRPQLATASYNSKTGGPPVEIMVELANRLQVDPWFNLPHQATDEYITKFAQIVKDNLDPNLTIYLEYSNEVWNPQFEQFHWVKDNGQIPGGKTPYQSYGVRTAQMCDLWKGVFAQQSDRVKCVM
;
A
#
# COMPACT_ATOMS: atom_id res chain seq x y z
N MET A 1 6.92 14.89 -59.42
CA MET A 1 8.01 15.47 -58.62
C MET A 1 7.51 15.48 -57.18
N THR A 2 7.83 14.41 -56.42
CA THR A 2 8.89 14.36 -55.37
C THR A 2 8.41 15.01 -54.07
N ASN A 3 8.42 14.39 -52.88
CA ASN A 3 9.10 13.19 -52.40
C ASN A 3 8.42 12.64 -51.14
N LYS A 4 8.44 11.30 -51.00
CA LYS A 4 8.36 10.58 -49.72
C LYS A 4 9.59 10.89 -48.87
N ILE A 5 9.48 10.85 -47.53
CA ILE A 5 10.43 10.22 -46.61
C ILE A 5 9.69 9.89 -45.30
N ASN A 6 10.13 8.79 -44.70
CA ASN A 6 9.49 7.93 -43.73
C ASN A 6 10.35 7.87 -42.44
N SER A 7 9.74 7.47 -41.31
CA SER A 7 10.39 6.94 -40.10
C SER A 7 11.13 7.98 -39.22
N LYS A 8 11.14 7.96 -37.88
CA LYS A 8 11.08 6.85 -36.92
C LYS A 8 10.74 7.38 -35.51
N THR A 9 9.84 6.70 -34.81
CA THR A 9 9.55 6.88 -33.38
C THR A 9 10.71 6.31 -32.55
N ILE A 10 11.33 7.12 -31.69
CA ILE A 10 12.36 6.65 -30.74
C ILE A 10 11.64 6.21 -29.46
N SER A 11 11.62 4.90 -29.23
CA SER A 11 11.23 4.30 -27.95
C SER A 11 12.41 4.43 -26.98
N LEU A 12 12.22 5.16 -25.88
CA LEU A 12 13.20 5.27 -24.81
C LEU A 12 12.93 4.14 -23.80
N ALA A 13 13.64 3.03 -23.96
CA ALA A 13 13.66 1.94 -22.97
C ALA A 13 14.64 2.32 -21.84
N ILE A 14 14.12 2.51 -20.63
CA ILE A 14 14.90 2.75 -19.41
C ILE A 14 15.36 1.39 -18.89
N LEU A 15 16.65 1.08 -19.05
CA LEU A 15 17.30 -0.08 -18.42
C LEU A 15 17.85 0.35 -17.04
N PHE A 16 17.31 -0.21 -15.97
CA PHE A 16 17.92 -0.17 -14.64
C PHE A 16 19.07 -1.17 -14.57
N GLY A 17 20.31 -0.67 -14.55
CA GLY A 17 21.51 -1.47 -14.26
C GLY A 17 21.99 -1.21 -12.83
N LEU A 18 21.79 -2.18 -11.94
CA LEU A 18 22.42 -2.20 -10.62
C LEU A 18 23.91 -2.52 -10.77
N ALA A 19 24.80 -1.58 -10.45
CA ALA A 19 26.23 -1.83 -10.35
C ALA A 19 26.57 -2.28 -8.92
N LEU A 20 26.88 -3.57 -8.75
CA LEU A 20 27.43 -4.15 -7.53
C LEU A 20 28.96 -3.98 -7.57
N ALA A 21 29.51 -3.12 -6.72
CA ALA A 21 30.97 -2.99 -6.56
C ALA A 21 31.48 -4.07 -5.60
N VAL A 22 32.19 -5.07 -6.13
CA VAL A 22 32.94 -6.06 -5.35
C VAL A 22 34.35 -5.53 -5.13
N VAL A 23 34.69 -5.23 -3.88
CA VAL A 23 36.06 -4.92 -3.46
C VAL A 23 36.80 -6.24 -3.19
N VAL A 24 37.77 -6.58 -4.03
CA VAL A 24 38.68 -7.71 -3.81
C VAL A 24 39.90 -7.20 -3.06
N ILE A 25 40.00 -7.54 -1.77
CA ILE A 25 41.22 -7.32 -0.98
C ILE A 25 42.14 -8.51 -1.21
N SER A 26 43.27 -8.27 -1.87
CA SER A 26 44.37 -9.23 -2.06
C SER A 26 45.25 -9.22 -0.80
N GLY A 27 45.04 -10.21 0.07
CA GLY A 27 45.90 -10.48 1.22
C GLY A 27 46.86 -11.64 0.93
N THR A 28 48.16 -11.36 0.96
CA THR A 28 49.26 -12.32 0.85
C THR A 28 49.33 -13.23 2.09
N LEU A 29 49.33 -14.56 1.89
CA LEU A 29 49.57 -15.55 2.93
C LEU A 29 51.06 -15.64 3.32
N PRO A 30 51.42 -15.61 4.61
CA PRO A 30 52.72 -16.10 5.06
C PRO A 30 52.68 -17.60 5.37
N LYS A 31 53.83 -18.23 5.11
CA LYS A 31 54.16 -19.65 5.25
C LYS A 31 53.89 -20.23 6.63
N ILE A 32 53.39 -21.46 6.62
CA ILE A 32 53.33 -22.41 7.72
C ILE A 32 54.78 -22.76 8.13
N ILE A 33 55.12 -22.54 9.40
CA ILE A 33 56.24 -23.18 10.08
C ILE A 33 55.62 -24.15 11.08
N ASP A 34 55.99 -25.41 10.90
CA ASP A 34 55.64 -26.56 11.72
C ASP A 34 56.49 -26.54 13.00
N SER A 35 55.83 -26.48 14.15
CA SER A 35 56.45 -26.83 15.43
C SER A 35 55.44 -27.66 16.20
N GLY A 36 55.66 -28.97 16.19
CA GLY A 36 54.86 -29.93 16.93
C GLY A 36 54.86 -29.63 18.41
N ASP A 37 53.67 -29.62 19.00
CA ASP A 37 53.49 -30.13 20.36
C ASP A 37 52.08 -30.69 20.51
N SER A 38 52.02 -31.83 21.18
CA SER A 38 50.85 -32.72 21.27
C SER A 38 49.82 -32.24 22.29
N ALA A 39 48.55 -32.15 21.88
CA ALA A 39 47.41 -32.05 22.81
C ALA A 39 46.22 -32.90 22.27
N PRO A 40 45.41 -33.51 23.16
CA PRO A 40 44.57 -34.66 22.83
C PRO A 40 43.33 -34.28 22.01
N ARG A 41 42.93 -35.20 21.10
CA ARG A 41 41.65 -35.14 20.38
C ARG A 41 40.49 -35.29 21.38
N GLU A 42 39.81 -34.20 21.68
CA GLU A 42 38.49 -34.26 22.32
C GLU A 42 37.39 -34.59 21.30
N ASN A 43 36.43 -35.39 21.77
CA ASN A 43 35.34 -36.00 21.02
C ASN A 43 34.45 -34.99 20.27
N VAL A 44 34.32 -35.19 18.95
CA VAL A 44 33.41 -34.43 18.05
C VAL A 44 31.93 -34.88 18.22
N SER A 45 31.51 -35.33 19.41
CA SER A 45 30.16 -35.86 19.66
C SER A 45 29.27 -34.96 20.52
N GLN A 46 29.65 -33.70 20.78
CA GLN A 46 28.84 -32.74 21.56
C GLN A 46 28.44 -31.44 20.84
N ILE A 47 28.54 -31.37 19.50
CA ILE A 47 28.02 -30.20 18.73
C ILE A 47 26.62 -30.46 18.16
N ALA A 48 25.94 -31.52 18.58
CA ALA A 48 24.57 -31.81 18.21
C ALA A 48 23.65 -31.65 19.42
N ASN A 49 23.41 -30.39 19.83
CA ASN A 49 22.18 -29.93 20.49
C ASN A 49 22.30 -28.45 20.89
N SER A 50 22.38 -27.59 19.89
CA SER A 50 21.97 -26.19 20.05
C SER A 50 21.24 -25.73 18.79
N SER A 51 20.16 -26.42 18.44
CA SER A 51 19.08 -25.78 17.70
C SER A 51 18.32 -24.89 18.67
N SER A 52 18.96 -23.81 19.13
CA SER A 52 18.21 -22.66 19.63
C SER A 52 17.48 -22.12 18.42
N SER A 53 16.19 -22.46 18.30
CA SER A 53 15.28 -21.65 17.51
C SER A 53 15.52 -20.20 17.89
N ILE A 54 16.00 -19.39 16.96
CA ILE A 54 15.98 -17.93 17.10
C ILE A 54 14.51 -17.54 17.01
N ASP A 55 13.79 -17.80 18.09
CA ASP A 55 12.40 -17.40 18.31
C ASP A 55 12.41 -16.10 19.12
N GLY A 56 13.30 -15.18 18.71
CA GLY A 56 13.50 -13.88 19.32
C GLY A 56 13.11 -12.80 18.33
N ALA A 57 12.25 -11.88 18.75
CA ALA A 57 11.97 -10.65 18.01
C ALA A 57 13.31 -9.98 17.63
N LEU A 58 13.50 -9.73 16.35
CA LEU A 58 14.69 -9.05 15.84
C LEU A 58 14.68 -7.62 16.38
N ALA A 59 15.80 -7.14 16.90
CA ALA A 59 16.01 -5.73 17.25
C ALA A 59 16.18 -4.87 15.99
N LEU A 60 15.25 -5.01 15.05
CA LEU A 60 15.24 -4.39 13.73
C LEU A 60 13.82 -3.93 13.42
N GLY A 61 13.73 -2.72 12.87
CA GLY A 61 12.53 -2.24 12.20
C GLY A 61 12.57 -2.59 10.71
N THR A 62 11.41 -2.57 10.05
CA THR A 62 11.30 -2.68 8.59
C THR A 62 10.36 -1.63 8.04
N ASN A 63 10.58 -1.22 6.79
CA ASN A 63 9.53 -0.56 6.02
C ASN A 63 8.51 -1.62 5.57
N LEU A 64 7.23 -1.27 5.65
CA LEU A 64 6.22 -1.96 4.86
C LEU A 64 6.22 -1.40 3.44
N HIS A 65 5.87 -2.23 2.48
CA HIS A 65 5.87 -1.87 1.07
C HIS A 65 4.47 -1.39 0.69
N ARG A 66 4.42 -0.54 -0.33
CA ARG A 66 3.19 0.05 -0.85
C ARG A 66 2.10 -0.98 -1.11
N ILE A 67 0.86 -0.56 -0.80
CA ILE A 67 -0.35 -1.28 -1.16
C ILE A 67 -0.63 -1.09 -2.64
N ALA A 68 -0.63 -2.19 -3.37
CA ALA A 68 -0.96 -2.23 -4.79
C ALA A 68 -1.39 -3.65 -5.15
N ASP A 69 -2.12 -3.79 -6.26
CA ASP A 69 -2.60 -5.06 -6.77
C ASP A 69 -1.45 -6.02 -7.13
N TRP A 70 -0.27 -5.47 -7.42
CA TRP A 70 0.95 -6.22 -7.71
C TRP A 70 1.91 -6.41 -6.54
N SER A 71 1.56 -5.87 -5.36
CA SER A 71 2.39 -5.99 -4.17
C SER A 71 2.34 -7.42 -3.62
N THR A 72 3.51 -8.02 -3.35
CA THR A 72 3.61 -9.39 -2.85
C THR A 72 3.49 -9.50 -1.32
N GLN A 73 3.30 -8.38 -0.61
CA GLN A 73 3.12 -8.38 0.84
C GLN A 73 1.75 -8.92 1.27
N LEU A 74 0.72 -8.75 0.43
CA LEU A 74 -0.65 -9.25 0.63
C LEU A 74 -1.19 -9.04 2.06
N PRO A 75 -1.22 -7.80 2.58
CA PRO A 75 -1.46 -7.57 4.01
C PRO A 75 -2.90 -7.76 4.44
N PHE A 76 -3.86 -7.58 3.54
CA PHE A 76 -5.29 -7.61 3.86
C PHE A 76 -5.91 -8.95 3.48
N LEU A 77 -6.86 -9.40 4.29
CA LEU A 77 -7.68 -10.56 4.00
C LEU A 77 -8.70 -10.26 2.90
N ASP A 78 -9.27 -9.06 2.93
CA ASP A 78 -10.05 -8.50 1.84
C ASP A 78 -9.12 -8.05 0.71
N ALA A 79 -9.08 -8.85 -0.36
CA ALA A 79 -8.26 -8.57 -1.53
C ALA A 79 -8.63 -7.23 -2.18
N PHE A 80 -9.89 -6.79 -2.05
CA PHE A 80 -10.38 -5.56 -2.64
C PHE A 80 -9.70 -4.32 -2.03
N LYS A 81 -9.28 -4.38 -0.76
CA LYS A 81 -8.51 -3.29 -0.13
C LYS A 81 -7.14 -3.06 -0.76
N SER A 82 -6.59 -4.06 -1.45
CA SER A 82 -5.33 -3.92 -2.22
C SER A 82 -5.57 -3.67 -3.70
N SER A 83 -6.83 -3.48 -4.13
CA SER A 83 -7.18 -3.38 -5.55
C SER A 83 -6.57 -2.14 -6.21
N ARG A 84 -6.40 -2.20 -7.53
CA ARG A 84 -5.98 -1.05 -8.32
C ARG A 84 -7.05 0.05 -8.26
N GLN A 85 -6.64 1.30 -8.41
CA GLN A 85 -7.56 2.38 -8.75
C GLN A 85 -8.45 1.98 -9.94
N TRP A 86 -9.72 2.39 -9.94
CA TRP A 86 -10.66 2.08 -11.01
C TRP A 86 -10.07 2.38 -12.39
N ILE A 87 -10.27 1.45 -13.31
CA ILE A 87 -9.90 1.59 -14.72
C ILE A 87 -11.20 1.79 -15.48
N THR A 88 -11.34 2.94 -16.12
CA THR A 88 -12.42 3.20 -17.06
C THR A 88 -12.18 2.37 -18.32
N GLN A 89 -13.12 1.52 -18.71
CA GLN A 89 -12.99 0.68 -19.90
C GLN A 89 -14.20 0.85 -20.80
N CYS A 90 -14.02 0.48 -22.06
CA CYS A 90 -15.13 0.23 -22.94
C CYS A 90 -14.79 -0.98 -23.83
N GLN A 91 -15.79 -1.74 -24.26
CA GLN A 91 -15.60 -2.94 -25.06
C GLN A 91 -15.89 -2.65 -26.54
N GLN A 92 -15.02 -3.13 -27.42
CA GLN A 92 -15.19 -2.97 -28.87
C GLN A 92 -16.58 -3.43 -29.32
N GLY A 93 -17.28 -2.56 -30.05
CA GLY A 93 -18.65 -2.79 -30.53
C GLY A 93 -19.73 -2.08 -29.71
N GLU A 94 -19.39 -1.54 -28.55
CA GLU A 94 -20.31 -0.68 -27.79
C GLU A 94 -20.45 0.71 -28.43
N PRO A 95 -21.63 1.33 -28.38
CA PRO A 95 -21.83 2.69 -28.86
C PRO A 95 -20.89 3.68 -28.15
N GLY A 96 -20.31 4.62 -28.90
CA GLY A 96 -19.40 5.63 -28.33
C GLY A 96 -18.01 5.13 -27.95
N CYS A 97 -17.68 3.84 -28.18
CA CYS A 97 -16.47 3.19 -27.65
C CYS A 97 -15.37 2.93 -28.70
N SER A 98 -14.11 3.19 -28.33
CA SER A 98 -12.88 2.87 -29.10
C SER A 98 -12.37 1.43 -28.91
N GLY A 99 -12.91 0.71 -27.93
CA GLY A 99 -12.48 -0.64 -27.53
C GLY A 99 -11.23 -0.66 -26.66
N SER A 100 -10.91 0.46 -26.01
CA SER A 100 -9.69 0.61 -25.20
C SER A 100 -9.77 -0.13 -23.86
N TRP A 101 -8.68 -0.84 -23.51
CA TRP A 101 -8.54 -1.48 -22.18
C TRP A 101 -8.57 -0.46 -21.03
N SER A 102 -8.09 0.75 -21.27
CA SER A 102 -8.23 1.90 -20.37
C SER A 102 -8.57 3.11 -21.24
N THR A 103 -9.71 3.76 -21.02
CA THR A 103 -10.05 5.02 -21.70
C THR A 103 -9.31 6.21 -21.09
N ASN A 104 -8.67 6.03 -19.92
CA ASN A 104 -7.94 7.05 -19.17
C ASN A 104 -8.82 8.23 -18.74
N GLU A 105 -10.05 7.95 -18.34
CA GLU A 105 -11.08 8.94 -17.98
C GLU A 105 -11.44 8.85 -16.49
N TYR A 106 -10.50 8.44 -15.63
CA TYR A 106 -10.72 8.30 -14.19
C TYR A 106 -11.33 9.55 -13.56
N GLU A 107 -10.84 10.74 -13.93
CA GLU A 107 -11.32 12.04 -13.43
C GLU A 107 -12.78 12.35 -13.84
N LYS A 108 -13.38 11.57 -14.74
CA LYS A 108 -14.78 11.69 -15.16
C LYS A 108 -15.70 10.65 -14.48
N LEU A 109 -15.20 9.88 -13.52
CA LEU A 109 -16.03 8.93 -12.76
C LEU A 109 -16.96 9.68 -11.80
N ASP A 110 -18.24 9.30 -11.76
CA ASP A 110 -19.14 9.70 -10.67
C ASP A 110 -18.87 8.80 -9.46
N LEU A 111 -18.00 9.26 -8.57
CA LEU A 111 -17.62 8.57 -7.35
C LEU A 111 -18.34 9.15 -6.13
N ASP A 112 -18.68 8.29 -5.16
CA ASP A 112 -19.00 8.75 -3.82
C ASP A 112 -17.74 9.19 -3.05
N GLU A 113 -17.93 9.70 -1.83
CA GLU A 113 -16.85 10.15 -0.94
C GLU A 113 -15.85 9.05 -0.52
N TYR A 114 -16.17 7.78 -0.77
CA TYR A 114 -15.33 6.63 -0.47
C TYR A 114 -14.71 6.00 -1.73
N GLY A 115 -15.00 6.54 -2.92
CA GLY A 115 -14.47 6.07 -4.19
C GLY A 115 -15.28 4.94 -4.83
N TRP A 116 -16.54 4.73 -4.45
CA TRP A 116 -17.44 3.79 -5.13
C TRP A 116 -18.13 4.44 -6.33
N VAL A 117 -18.29 3.69 -7.41
CA VAL A 117 -18.85 4.20 -8.67
C VAL A 117 -20.37 4.23 -8.61
N LYS A 118 -20.93 5.44 -8.57
CA LYS A 118 -22.36 5.71 -8.42
C LYS A 118 -23.14 5.45 -9.70
N SER A 119 -22.59 5.82 -10.85
CA SER A 119 -23.23 5.64 -12.15
C SER A 119 -22.21 5.41 -13.26
N LEU A 120 -22.68 4.80 -14.36
CA LEU A 120 -21.97 4.73 -15.63
C LEU A 120 -22.65 5.68 -16.63
N PRO A 121 -21.91 6.28 -17.58
CA PRO A 121 -22.46 7.23 -18.54
C PRO A 121 -23.41 6.54 -19.52
N ALA A 122 -24.37 7.31 -20.06
CA ALA A 122 -25.16 6.84 -21.18
C ALA A 122 -24.30 6.78 -22.46
N SER A 123 -24.75 5.99 -23.45
CA SER A 123 -24.02 5.80 -24.72
C SER A 123 -23.75 7.09 -25.50
N GLU A 124 -24.57 8.11 -25.27
CA GLU A 124 -24.53 9.42 -25.90
C GLU A 124 -23.71 10.45 -25.11
N ASP A 125 -23.33 10.14 -23.87
CA ASP A 125 -22.61 11.06 -23.01
C ASP A 125 -21.08 11.05 -23.30
N PRO A 126 -20.39 12.20 -23.11
CA PRO A 126 -18.97 12.36 -23.46
C PRO A 126 -17.93 11.87 -22.42
N PRO A 127 -18.23 10.85 -21.59
CA PRO A 127 -17.20 9.85 -21.30
C PRO A 127 -17.36 8.60 -22.17
N GLU A 128 -16.24 8.12 -22.71
CA GLU A 128 -16.22 6.97 -23.62
C GLU A 128 -16.45 5.63 -22.91
N TYR A 129 -16.11 5.58 -21.61
CA TYR A 129 -16.19 4.36 -20.83
C TYR A 129 -17.63 3.91 -20.60
N THR A 130 -17.88 2.62 -20.76
CA THR A 130 -19.20 2.00 -20.56
C THR A 130 -19.22 1.10 -19.33
N ARG A 131 -18.05 0.88 -18.73
CA ARG A 131 -17.83 0.00 -17.60
C ARG A 131 -16.59 0.44 -16.84
N VAL A 132 -16.49 -0.02 -15.61
CA VAL A 132 -15.32 0.21 -14.76
C VAL A 132 -14.78 -1.12 -14.29
N SER A 133 -13.46 -1.20 -14.10
CA SER A 133 -12.86 -2.43 -13.59
C SER A 133 -11.73 -2.15 -12.62
N THR A 134 -11.40 -3.16 -11.82
CA THR A 134 -10.21 -3.15 -10.98
C THR A 134 -9.52 -4.50 -10.99
N LEU A 135 -8.26 -4.50 -10.59
CA LEU A 135 -7.39 -5.66 -10.54
C LEU A 135 -6.96 -5.93 -9.11
N MET A 136 -6.86 -7.21 -8.75
CA MET A 136 -6.27 -7.70 -7.51
C MET A 136 -5.27 -8.79 -7.84
N PHE A 137 -4.18 -8.88 -7.06
CA PHE A 137 -3.12 -9.88 -7.23
C PHE A 137 -2.48 -9.93 -8.63
N ARG A 138 -2.45 -8.80 -9.34
CA ARG A 138 -1.89 -8.72 -10.69
C ARG A 138 -0.38 -8.90 -10.65
N ASP A 139 0.19 -9.72 -11.52
CA ASP A 139 1.63 -10.02 -11.56
C ASP A 139 2.19 -10.65 -10.25
N VAL A 140 1.30 -11.04 -9.33
CA VAL A 140 1.62 -11.83 -8.14
C VAL A 140 1.44 -13.30 -8.46
N GLU A 141 2.52 -14.06 -8.44
CA GLU A 141 2.49 -15.48 -8.82
C GLU A 141 1.93 -16.38 -7.70
N ARG A 142 2.08 -15.96 -6.44
CA ARG A 142 1.66 -16.74 -5.26
C ARG A 142 0.74 -15.89 -4.38
N TYR A 143 -0.54 -16.20 -4.41
CA TYR A 143 -1.57 -15.72 -3.49
C TYR A 143 -2.54 -16.87 -3.19
N PRO A 144 -3.36 -16.78 -2.13
CA PRO A 144 -4.30 -17.86 -1.79
C PRO A 144 -5.24 -18.17 -2.96
N GLY A 145 -5.35 -19.45 -3.33
CA GLY A 145 -6.31 -19.92 -4.33
C GLY A 145 -7.56 -20.50 -3.68
N GLY A 146 -8.48 -20.98 -4.49
CA GLY A 146 -9.71 -21.62 -4.03
C GLY A 146 -10.93 -20.72 -4.16
N GLN A 147 -11.96 -20.99 -3.35
CA GLN A 147 -13.19 -20.20 -3.38
C GLN A 147 -13.03 -18.90 -2.61
N TYR A 148 -13.51 -17.82 -3.21
CA TYR A 148 -13.67 -16.51 -2.60
C TYR A 148 -15.15 -16.15 -2.60
N VAL A 149 -15.57 -15.41 -1.58
CA VAL A 149 -16.88 -14.77 -1.50
C VAL A 149 -16.70 -13.29 -1.80
N VAL A 150 -17.52 -12.80 -2.73
CA VAL A 150 -17.60 -11.39 -3.08
C VAL A 150 -18.92 -10.84 -2.56
N THR A 151 -18.89 -10.09 -1.48
CA THR A 151 -20.10 -9.41 -0.95
C THR A 151 -20.14 -7.98 -1.43
N TYR A 152 -21.33 -7.47 -1.72
CA TYR A 152 -21.54 -6.08 -2.13
C TYR A 152 -22.96 -5.62 -1.77
N GLU A 153 -23.15 -4.32 -1.62
CA GLU A 153 -24.46 -3.69 -1.52
C GLU A 153 -24.84 -3.05 -2.86
N GLY A 154 -26.14 -2.84 -3.09
CA GLY A 154 -26.65 -2.18 -4.28
C GLY A 154 -27.05 -3.11 -5.42
N GLU A 155 -27.47 -2.51 -6.53
CA GLU A 155 -28.02 -3.16 -7.70
C GLU A 155 -27.10 -2.93 -8.90
N GLY A 156 -26.87 -3.99 -9.68
CA GLY A 156 -26.03 -3.92 -10.87
C GLY A 156 -25.46 -5.27 -11.27
N THR A 157 -24.46 -5.25 -12.15
CA THR A 157 -23.82 -6.47 -12.68
C THR A 157 -22.31 -6.39 -12.50
N ILE A 158 -21.76 -7.45 -11.89
CA ILE A 158 -20.31 -7.65 -11.73
C ILE A 158 -19.89 -8.87 -12.56
N GLU A 159 -18.91 -8.68 -13.43
CA GLU A 159 -18.22 -9.75 -14.16
C GLU A 159 -16.83 -10.01 -13.57
N TYR A 160 -16.37 -11.26 -13.71
CA TYR A 160 -15.05 -11.69 -13.24
C TYR A 160 -14.26 -12.30 -14.40
N LYS A 161 -13.00 -11.88 -14.53
CA LYS A 161 -12.05 -12.38 -15.54
C LYS A 161 -10.69 -12.67 -14.91
N GLY A 162 -9.74 -13.11 -15.73
CA GLY A 162 -8.39 -13.48 -15.29
C GLY A 162 -8.41 -14.85 -14.63
N ASN A 163 -8.06 -14.90 -13.34
CA ASN A 163 -8.02 -16.13 -12.56
C ASN A 163 -9.31 -16.46 -11.80
N ALA A 164 -10.31 -15.58 -11.85
CA ALA A 164 -11.60 -15.79 -11.21
C ALA A 164 -12.67 -16.21 -12.22
N SER A 165 -13.44 -17.24 -11.86
CA SER A 165 -14.69 -17.60 -12.54
C SER A 165 -15.83 -17.64 -11.53
N LYS A 166 -16.97 -17.01 -11.88
CA LYS A 166 -18.17 -17.03 -11.04
C LYS A 166 -18.80 -18.42 -11.03
N ASP A 167 -19.17 -18.89 -9.84
CA ASP A 167 -20.05 -20.02 -9.64
C ASP A 167 -21.49 -19.52 -9.57
N GLU A 168 -22.21 -19.58 -10.70
CA GLU A 168 -23.59 -19.08 -10.79
C GLU A 168 -24.56 -19.84 -9.87
N ALA A 169 -24.30 -21.13 -9.60
CA ALA A 169 -25.18 -21.94 -8.76
C ALA A 169 -25.02 -21.61 -7.26
N ALA A 170 -23.83 -21.16 -6.85
CA ALA A 170 -23.53 -20.77 -5.48
C ALA A 170 -23.69 -19.26 -5.21
N SER A 171 -23.94 -18.46 -6.26
CA SER A 171 -24.07 -17.01 -6.18
C SER A 171 -25.52 -16.56 -6.02
N THR A 172 -25.72 -15.46 -5.29
CA THR A 172 -27.01 -14.80 -5.09
C THR A 172 -26.82 -13.28 -5.16
N PRO A 173 -27.86 -12.47 -5.45
CA PRO A 173 -27.72 -11.01 -5.42
C PRO A 173 -27.06 -10.50 -4.14
N GLY A 174 -26.03 -9.66 -4.27
CA GLY A 174 -25.25 -9.12 -3.15
C GLY A 174 -24.14 -10.05 -2.62
N ARG A 175 -24.04 -11.27 -3.14
CA ARG A 175 -23.07 -12.29 -2.71
C ARG A 175 -22.73 -13.25 -3.84
N ASP A 176 -21.61 -13.01 -4.49
CA ASP A 176 -21.07 -13.94 -5.49
C ASP A 176 -20.06 -14.90 -4.86
N VAL A 177 -20.00 -16.12 -5.41
CA VAL A 177 -18.93 -17.08 -5.15
C VAL A 177 -18.08 -17.18 -6.39
N ILE A 178 -16.76 -16.99 -6.26
CA ILE A 178 -15.81 -17.09 -7.36
C ILE A 178 -14.76 -18.16 -7.07
N ASN A 179 -14.42 -18.96 -8.07
CA ASN A 179 -13.33 -19.93 -8.02
C ASN A 179 -12.06 -19.28 -8.57
N VAL A 180 -10.99 -19.28 -7.78
CA VAL A 180 -9.74 -18.58 -8.07
C VAL A 180 -8.58 -19.56 -8.22
N THR A 181 -7.92 -19.55 -9.38
CA THR A 181 -6.69 -20.35 -9.64
C THR A 181 -5.48 -19.42 -9.79
N PRO A 182 -4.58 -19.34 -8.79
CA PRO A 182 -3.52 -18.33 -8.79
C PRO A 182 -2.56 -18.36 -9.98
N SER A 183 -2.33 -17.20 -10.57
CA SER A 183 -1.30 -16.92 -11.57
C SER A 183 -1.04 -15.42 -11.66
N LYS A 184 -0.07 -14.99 -12.47
CA LYS A 184 0.20 -13.55 -12.72
C LYS A 184 -0.98 -12.78 -13.32
N ALA A 185 -2.03 -13.45 -13.83
CA ALA A 185 -3.20 -12.75 -14.37
C ALA A 185 -3.98 -11.97 -13.29
N GLY A 186 -4.01 -12.49 -12.05
CA GLY A 186 -4.78 -11.92 -10.94
C GLY A 186 -6.29 -12.07 -11.10
N ILE A 187 -7.04 -11.43 -10.22
CA ILE A 187 -8.51 -11.32 -10.30
C ILE A 187 -8.83 -9.99 -11.00
N HIS A 188 -9.66 -10.05 -12.05
CA HIS A 188 -10.19 -8.87 -12.73
C HIS A 188 -11.68 -8.77 -12.45
N LEU A 189 -12.08 -7.75 -11.69
CA LEU A 189 -13.47 -7.45 -11.36
C LEU A 189 -13.95 -6.29 -12.23
N ILE A 190 -15.09 -6.45 -12.90
CA ILE A 190 -15.64 -5.47 -13.84
C ILE A 190 -17.08 -5.18 -13.44
N ILE A 191 -17.44 -3.92 -13.27
CA ILE A 191 -18.82 -3.48 -13.08
C ILE A 191 -19.33 -3.00 -14.44
N THR A 192 -20.34 -3.69 -14.98
CA THR A 192 -20.98 -3.36 -16.26
C THR A 192 -22.33 -2.69 -16.11
N ALA A 193 -22.90 -2.70 -14.90
CA ALA A 193 -24.07 -1.92 -14.52
C ALA A 193 -24.01 -1.60 -13.02
N THR A 194 -24.41 -0.40 -12.63
CA THR A 194 -24.54 0.04 -11.22
C THR A 194 -25.70 1.04 -11.14
N ASP A 195 -26.57 0.90 -10.15
CA ASP A 195 -27.83 1.67 -10.02
C ASP A 195 -28.67 1.71 -11.33
N PRO A 196 -28.98 0.55 -11.96
CA PRO A 196 -29.67 0.52 -13.25
C PRO A 196 -31.08 1.13 -13.20
N ASN A 197 -31.67 1.22 -12.01
CA ASN A 197 -32.99 1.79 -11.77
C ASN A 197 -32.95 3.26 -11.34
N GLN A 198 -31.77 3.87 -11.25
CA GLN A 198 -31.54 5.27 -10.85
C GLN A 198 -32.24 5.64 -9.53
N ASN A 199 -32.18 4.73 -8.56
CA ASN A 199 -32.83 4.85 -7.25
C ASN A 199 -31.82 5.12 -6.12
N GLY A 200 -30.54 5.31 -6.45
CA GLY A 200 -29.45 5.53 -5.52
C GLY A 200 -28.84 4.24 -4.96
N GLN A 201 -29.28 3.06 -5.39
CA GLN A 201 -28.71 1.77 -4.96
C GLN A 201 -27.56 1.33 -5.87
N TYR A 202 -26.50 2.14 -5.94
CA TYR A 202 -25.28 1.78 -6.66
C TYR A 202 -24.46 0.73 -5.92
N ILE A 203 -23.69 -0.05 -6.69
CA ILE A 203 -22.77 -1.07 -6.16
C ILE A 203 -21.69 -0.40 -5.30
N ARG A 204 -21.60 -0.83 -4.05
CA ARG A 204 -20.61 -0.34 -3.07
C ARG A 204 -20.29 -1.40 -2.03
N ASN A 205 -19.36 -1.08 -1.13
CA ASN A 205 -18.95 -1.96 -0.04
C ASN A 205 -18.52 -3.36 -0.53
N ILE A 206 -17.88 -3.41 -1.70
CA ILE A 206 -17.36 -4.64 -2.28
C ILE A 206 -16.26 -5.18 -1.38
N ARG A 207 -16.34 -6.47 -1.02
CA ARG A 207 -15.30 -7.20 -0.32
C ARG A 207 -15.02 -8.48 -1.07
N VAL A 208 -13.75 -8.86 -1.18
CA VAL A 208 -13.32 -10.08 -1.87
C VAL A 208 -12.46 -10.90 -0.90
N VAL A 209 -13.07 -11.87 -0.23
CA VAL A 209 -12.46 -12.59 0.89
C VAL A 209 -12.42 -14.10 0.60
N PRO A 210 -11.40 -14.85 1.04
CA PRO A 210 -11.43 -16.30 0.92
C PRO A 210 -12.64 -16.88 1.68
N ALA A 211 -13.31 -17.89 1.12
CA ALA A 211 -14.61 -18.37 1.60
C ALA A 211 -14.58 -18.86 3.07
N ASN A 212 -13.46 -19.39 3.53
CA ASN A 212 -13.28 -19.83 4.92
C ASN A 212 -13.24 -18.68 5.94
N TYR A 213 -13.17 -17.42 5.47
CA TYR A 213 -13.21 -16.22 6.31
C TYR A 213 -14.50 -15.39 6.14
N GLU A 214 -15.49 -15.89 5.42
CA GLU A 214 -16.74 -15.16 5.17
C GLU A 214 -17.42 -14.69 6.48
N GLN A 215 -17.31 -15.46 7.56
CA GLN A 215 -17.99 -15.17 8.81
C GLN A 215 -17.23 -14.21 9.74
N ASN A 216 -15.95 -13.94 9.48
CA ASN A 216 -15.09 -13.20 10.41
C ASN A 216 -14.16 -12.16 9.74
N TYR A 217 -14.28 -11.91 8.44
CA TYR A 217 -13.44 -10.94 7.74
C TYR A 217 -13.56 -9.49 8.28
N THR A 218 -14.62 -9.18 9.02
CA THR A 218 -14.78 -7.88 9.69
C THR A 218 -13.89 -7.74 10.92
N SER A 219 -13.66 -8.83 11.66
CA SER A 219 -12.73 -8.89 12.78
C SER A 219 -11.31 -9.25 12.37
N GLU A 220 -11.15 -10.02 11.29
CA GLU A 220 -9.85 -10.44 10.75
C GLU A 220 -9.45 -9.59 9.55
N ILE A 221 -8.90 -8.41 9.83
CA ILE A 221 -8.51 -7.44 8.79
C ILE A 221 -7.30 -7.92 7.99
N PHE A 222 -6.31 -8.46 8.70
CA PHE A 222 -5.02 -8.80 8.10
C PHE A 222 -4.95 -10.27 7.69
N ASN A 223 -4.24 -10.51 6.60
CA ASN A 223 -3.86 -11.85 6.18
C ASN A 223 -2.94 -12.48 7.25
N PRO A 224 -3.28 -13.66 7.80
CA PRO A 224 -2.47 -14.31 8.83
C PRO A 224 -1.05 -14.65 8.36
N ASP A 225 -0.85 -14.96 7.07
CA ASP A 225 0.48 -15.21 6.51
C ASP A 225 1.35 -13.95 6.49
N PHE A 226 0.73 -12.78 6.28
CA PHE A 226 1.41 -11.50 6.38
C PHE A 226 1.83 -11.23 7.83
N ILE A 227 0.89 -11.34 8.77
CA ILE A 227 1.14 -11.18 10.20
C ILE A 227 2.28 -12.08 10.68
N ALA A 228 2.25 -13.37 10.31
CA ALA A 228 3.27 -14.34 10.69
C ALA A 228 4.68 -13.96 10.19
N ARG A 229 4.78 -13.28 9.03
CA ARG A 229 6.07 -12.84 8.47
C ARG A 229 6.63 -11.60 9.14
N ILE A 230 5.77 -10.65 9.53
CA ILE A 230 6.21 -9.35 10.03
C ILE A 230 6.26 -9.24 11.55
N LYS A 231 5.62 -10.15 12.30
CA LYS A 231 5.64 -10.18 13.78
C LYS A 231 7.03 -10.26 14.42
N LYS A 232 8.06 -10.56 13.63
CA LYS A 232 9.46 -10.67 14.07
C LYS A 232 10.19 -9.33 14.16
N PHE A 233 9.63 -8.27 13.60
CA PHE A 233 10.22 -6.93 13.65
C PHE A 233 9.73 -6.19 14.89
N GLN A 234 10.55 -5.31 15.45
CA GLN A 234 10.18 -4.50 16.62
C GLN A 234 9.49 -3.18 16.24
N ALA A 235 9.74 -2.69 15.02
CA ALA A 235 9.11 -1.47 14.52
C ALA A 235 8.68 -1.62 13.06
N LEU A 236 7.57 -0.99 12.70
CA LEU A 236 7.05 -0.95 11.33
C LEU A 236 6.96 0.48 10.85
N ARG A 237 7.75 0.81 9.82
CA ARG A 237 7.67 2.10 9.12
C ARG A 237 6.64 2.06 8.01
N PHE A 238 5.68 2.99 8.10
CA PHE A 238 4.51 3.05 7.24
C PHE A 238 4.65 3.98 6.04
N MET A 239 5.85 4.49 5.73
CA MET A 239 6.10 5.44 4.63
C MET A 239 5.37 5.07 3.32
N ASP A 240 5.56 3.85 2.81
CA ASP A 240 4.92 3.44 1.56
C ASP A 240 3.43 3.10 1.74
N TRP A 241 3.00 2.71 2.94
CA TRP A 241 1.57 2.52 3.23
C TRP A 241 0.84 3.86 3.21
N MET A 242 1.43 4.90 3.79
CA MET A 242 0.88 6.25 3.83
C MET A 242 1.00 6.99 2.49
N GLY A 243 1.71 6.42 1.51
CA GLY A 243 1.97 7.09 0.23
C GLY A 243 2.68 8.42 0.43
N THR A 244 3.69 8.47 1.31
CA THR A 244 4.34 9.72 1.75
C THR A 244 5.04 10.47 0.62
N ASN A 245 5.73 9.76 -0.28
CA ASN A 245 6.39 10.38 -1.43
C ASN A 245 5.34 10.95 -2.39
N ASP A 246 5.55 12.20 -2.82
CA ASP A 246 4.68 12.94 -3.74
C ASP A 246 3.24 13.08 -3.24
N SER A 247 3.01 12.93 -1.93
CA SER A 247 1.69 12.98 -1.33
C SER A 247 1.03 14.36 -1.46
N GLU A 248 -0.19 14.39 -1.98
CA GLU A 248 -1.05 15.59 -1.99
C GLU A 248 -1.93 15.70 -0.73
N GLN A 249 -1.80 14.76 0.22
CA GLN A 249 -2.54 14.84 1.48
C GLN A 249 -2.04 16.03 2.31
N GLY A 250 -2.95 16.96 2.63
CA GLY A 250 -2.66 18.13 3.45
C GLY A 250 -3.70 18.37 4.52
N GLU A 251 -4.97 18.47 4.11
CA GLU A 251 -6.08 18.74 5.01
C GLU A 251 -6.67 17.47 5.63
N TRP A 252 -7.13 17.54 6.88
CA TRP A 252 -7.62 16.37 7.63
C TRP A 252 -8.78 15.66 6.94
N GLN A 253 -9.70 16.41 6.33
CA GLN A 253 -10.86 15.86 5.62
C GLN A 253 -10.48 15.07 4.37
N ASN A 254 -9.28 15.28 3.81
CA ASN A 254 -8.83 14.61 2.59
C ASN A 254 -8.10 13.28 2.86
N ARG A 255 -8.02 12.83 4.12
CA ARG A 255 -7.37 11.57 4.47
C ARG A 255 -8.19 10.35 3.99
N PRO A 256 -7.55 9.20 3.75
CA PRO A 256 -8.25 7.92 3.65
C PRO A 256 -9.05 7.61 4.91
N GLN A 257 -10.19 6.95 4.73
CA GLN A 257 -11.09 6.50 5.80
C GLN A 257 -11.26 4.97 5.74
N LEU A 258 -11.77 4.36 6.83
CA LEU A 258 -12.01 2.92 6.87
C LEU A 258 -12.91 2.44 5.72
N ALA A 259 -13.90 3.25 5.36
CA ALA A 259 -14.86 2.98 4.29
C ALA A 259 -14.30 3.21 2.87
N THR A 260 -13.12 3.84 2.71
CA THR A 260 -12.48 4.03 1.39
C THR A 260 -12.38 2.69 0.66
N ALA A 261 -12.82 2.67 -0.60
CA ALA A 261 -13.00 1.46 -1.40
C ALA A 261 -11.70 0.64 -1.51
N SER A 262 -10.59 1.31 -1.82
CA SER A 262 -9.25 0.70 -1.91
C SER A 262 -8.25 1.49 -1.08
N TYR A 263 -7.29 0.78 -0.47
CA TYR A 263 -6.13 1.36 0.22
C TYR A 263 -4.90 1.41 -0.68
N ASN A 264 -5.08 1.38 -2.00
CA ASN A 264 -3.99 1.63 -2.94
C ASN A 264 -3.25 2.93 -2.59
N SER A 265 -1.94 2.99 -2.81
CA SER A 265 -1.20 4.24 -2.55
C SER A 265 -1.74 5.43 -3.34
N LYS A 266 -2.30 5.21 -4.54
CA LYS A 266 -2.94 6.29 -5.34
C LYS A 266 -4.24 6.82 -4.75
N THR A 267 -4.88 6.07 -3.85
CA THR A 267 -6.07 6.51 -3.10
C THR A 267 -5.71 6.96 -1.69
N GLY A 268 -4.42 7.21 -1.43
CA GLY A 268 -3.90 7.72 -0.16
C GLY A 268 -3.46 6.66 0.85
N GLY A 269 -3.62 5.37 0.53
CA GLY A 269 -3.16 4.29 1.40
C GLY A 269 -4.14 3.87 2.51
N PRO A 270 -3.73 2.95 3.41
CA PRO A 270 -4.53 2.58 4.57
C PRO A 270 -4.67 3.75 5.55
N PRO A 271 -5.86 3.93 6.17
CA PRO A 271 -6.08 4.98 7.16
C PRO A 271 -5.32 4.69 8.47
N VAL A 272 -5.12 5.72 9.29
CA VAL A 272 -4.36 5.62 10.56
C VAL A 272 -4.90 4.56 11.51
N GLU A 273 -6.22 4.36 11.52
CA GLU A 273 -6.89 3.34 12.30
C GLU A 273 -6.39 1.92 11.95
N ILE A 274 -6.11 1.64 10.68
CA ILE A 274 -5.57 0.35 10.22
C ILE A 274 -4.10 0.18 10.62
N MET A 275 -3.32 1.26 10.57
CA MET A 275 -1.90 1.21 10.99
C MET A 275 -1.78 0.99 12.49
N VAL A 276 -2.61 1.66 13.29
CA VAL A 276 -2.69 1.47 14.76
C VAL A 276 -3.15 0.05 15.10
N GLU A 277 -4.17 -0.45 14.42
CA GLU A 277 -4.67 -1.82 14.63
C GLU A 277 -3.59 -2.87 14.33
N LEU A 278 -2.78 -2.68 13.27
CA LEU A 278 -1.64 -3.56 12.99
C LEU A 278 -0.61 -3.53 14.11
N ALA A 279 -0.23 -2.33 14.55
CA ALA A 279 0.75 -2.13 15.62
C ALA A 279 0.31 -2.79 16.93
N ASN A 280 -0.96 -2.61 17.31
CA ASN A 280 -1.55 -3.22 18.50
C ASN A 280 -1.57 -4.75 18.45
N ARG A 281 -1.99 -5.34 17.32
CA ARG A 281 -2.04 -6.81 17.15
C ARG A 281 -0.68 -7.46 17.24
N LEU A 282 0.34 -6.78 16.71
CA LEU A 282 1.70 -7.30 16.67
C LEU A 282 2.53 -6.90 17.89
N GLN A 283 2.05 -5.94 18.69
CA GLN A 283 2.81 -5.30 19.77
C GLN A 283 4.15 -4.76 19.26
N VAL A 284 4.09 -3.97 18.17
CA VAL A 284 5.26 -3.38 17.50
C VAL A 284 5.14 -1.87 17.44
N ASP A 285 6.29 -1.20 17.56
CA ASP A 285 6.35 0.26 17.55
C ASP A 285 6.02 0.81 16.16
N PRO A 286 4.98 1.64 16.01
CA PRO A 286 4.67 2.26 14.73
C PRO A 286 5.63 3.41 14.42
N TRP A 287 6.08 3.48 13.16
CA TRP A 287 6.81 4.63 12.61
C TRP A 287 5.97 5.28 11.50
N PHE A 288 5.48 6.49 11.79
CA PHE A 288 4.65 7.28 10.88
C PHE A 288 5.47 8.35 10.13
N ASN A 289 5.14 8.52 8.85
CA ASN A 289 5.73 9.50 7.94
C ASN A 289 4.66 10.49 7.50
N LEU A 290 4.48 11.58 8.23
CA LEU A 290 3.38 12.51 7.93
C LEU A 290 3.62 13.25 6.61
N PRO A 291 2.58 13.45 5.78
CA PRO A 291 2.72 14.13 4.49
C PRO A 291 3.37 15.51 4.60
N HIS A 292 4.15 15.89 3.59
CA HIS A 292 4.82 17.19 3.54
C HIS A 292 3.87 18.40 3.44
N GLN A 293 2.62 18.17 3.02
CA GLN A 293 1.58 19.21 2.97
C GLN A 293 0.67 19.20 4.20
N ALA A 294 0.89 18.30 5.16
CA ALA A 294 0.01 18.13 6.33
C ALA A 294 -0.09 19.43 7.15
N THR A 295 -1.32 19.91 7.34
CA THR A 295 -1.61 21.06 8.19
C THR A 295 -1.46 20.71 9.67
N ASP A 296 -1.38 21.73 10.53
CA ASP A 296 -1.34 21.52 11.99
C ASP A 296 -2.57 20.77 12.49
N GLU A 297 -3.74 21.01 11.87
CA GLU A 297 -4.97 20.27 12.15
C GLU A 297 -4.83 18.79 11.79
N TYR A 298 -4.31 18.47 10.59
CA TYR A 298 -4.06 17.10 10.18
C TYR A 298 -3.14 16.39 11.17
N ILE A 299 -1.99 17.00 11.49
CA ILE A 299 -0.98 16.46 12.41
C ILE A 299 -1.58 16.21 13.78
N THR A 300 -2.34 17.18 14.33
CA THR A 300 -2.94 17.10 15.66
C THR A 300 -4.01 16.02 15.73
N LYS A 301 -4.91 15.95 14.74
CA LYS A 301 -5.97 14.92 14.71
C LYS A 301 -5.42 13.52 14.47
N PHE A 302 -4.37 13.37 13.66
CA PHE A 302 -3.67 12.11 13.50
C PHE A 302 -3.09 11.65 14.85
N ALA A 303 -2.37 12.55 15.55
CA ALA A 303 -1.84 12.27 16.88
C ALA A 303 -2.92 11.88 17.89
N GLN A 304 -4.09 12.51 17.83
CA GLN A 304 -5.22 12.21 18.71
C GLN A 304 -5.75 10.79 18.50
N ILE A 305 -5.96 10.36 17.24
CA ILE A 305 -6.36 8.98 16.95
C ILE A 305 -5.33 7.98 17.46
N VAL A 306 -4.03 8.24 17.23
CA VAL A 306 -2.98 7.34 17.69
C VAL A 306 -2.94 7.29 19.23
N LYS A 307 -3.04 8.43 19.92
CA LYS A 307 -3.07 8.47 21.38
C LYS A 307 -4.24 7.68 21.97
N ASP A 308 -5.42 7.80 21.37
CA ASP A 308 -6.65 7.21 21.88
C ASP A 308 -6.74 5.70 21.64
N ASN A 309 -6.05 5.19 20.61
CA ASN A 309 -6.24 3.81 20.15
C ASN A 309 -4.96 2.95 20.20
N LEU A 310 -3.76 3.53 20.24
CA LEU A 310 -2.51 2.76 20.30
C LEU A 310 -2.23 2.29 21.73
N ASP A 311 -1.86 1.02 21.87
CA ASP A 311 -1.45 0.39 23.12
C ASP A 311 -0.46 1.30 23.88
N PRO A 312 -0.73 1.66 25.15
CA PRO A 312 0.05 2.64 25.90
C PRO A 312 1.51 2.23 26.12
N ASN A 313 1.86 0.95 25.94
CA ASN A 313 3.23 0.45 26.09
C ASN A 313 4.08 0.65 24.84
N LEU A 314 3.47 0.97 23.70
CA LEU A 314 4.19 1.13 22.43
C LEU A 314 4.80 2.53 22.31
N THR A 315 5.99 2.56 21.73
CA THR A 315 6.74 3.77 21.36
C THR A 315 6.39 4.17 19.93
N ILE A 316 6.22 5.46 19.69
CA ILE A 316 5.89 6.00 18.38
C ILE A 316 7.13 6.67 17.80
N TYR A 317 7.51 6.27 16.59
CA TYR A 317 8.49 7.02 15.80
C TYR A 317 7.75 7.93 14.82
N LEU A 318 8.16 9.18 14.76
CA LEU A 318 7.48 10.21 13.99
C LEU A 318 8.48 10.95 13.10
N GLU A 319 8.24 10.92 11.79
CA GLU A 319 9.08 11.55 10.78
C GLU A 319 8.22 12.47 9.91
N TYR A 320 8.77 13.65 9.60
CA TYR A 320 8.13 14.58 8.67
C TYR A 320 8.50 14.18 7.24
N SER A 321 7.54 13.75 6.45
CA SER A 321 7.76 13.35 5.04
C SER A 321 8.82 12.24 4.86
N ASN A 322 9.49 12.22 3.71
CA ASN A 322 10.58 11.34 3.32
C ASN A 322 11.46 12.05 2.26
N GLU A 323 12.79 11.90 2.34
CA GLU A 323 13.74 12.41 1.33
C GLU A 323 13.51 13.86 0.85
N VAL A 324 13.17 14.78 1.76
CA VAL A 324 12.93 16.21 1.44
C VAL A 324 14.16 16.91 0.85
N TRP A 325 15.32 16.26 0.86
CA TRP A 325 16.56 16.70 0.23
C TRP A 325 16.66 16.35 -1.27
N ASN A 326 15.84 15.41 -1.76
CA ASN A 326 15.95 14.83 -3.09
C ASN A 326 15.05 15.58 -4.10
N PRO A 327 15.62 16.30 -5.10
CA PRO A 327 14.84 17.08 -6.06
C PRO A 327 14.07 16.22 -7.09
N GLN A 328 14.13 14.89 -7.00
CA GLN A 328 13.29 14.02 -7.81
C GLN A 328 11.86 13.90 -7.29
N PHE A 329 11.60 14.35 -6.05
CA PHE A 329 10.29 14.24 -5.42
C PHE A 329 9.63 15.61 -5.19
N GLU A 330 8.30 15.64 -5.29
CA GLU A 330 7.51 16.86 -5.13
C GLU A 330 7.63 17.46 -3.72
N GLN A 331 7.86 16.63 -2.69
CA GLN A 331 8.08 17.16 -1.34
C GLN A 331 9.30 18.09 -1.22
N PHE A 332 10.36 17.89 -2.03
CA PHE A 332 11.50 18.80 -2.05
C PHE A 332 11.06 20.18 -2.55
N HIS A 333 10.31 20.20 -3.65
CA HIS A 333 9.80 21.42 -4.26
C HIS A 333 8.82 22.14 -3.32
N TRP A 334 7.88 21.39 -2.73
CA TRP A 334 6.93 21.94 -1.78
C TRP A 334 7.60 22.60 -0.58
N VAL A 335 8.53 21.90 0.08
CA VAL A 335 9.22 22.43 1.27
C VAL A 335 10.10 23.63 0.92
N LYS A 336 10.74 23.63 -0.26
CA LYS A 336 11.49 24.78 -0.77
C LYS A 336 10.59 26.02 -0.94
N ASP A 337 9.40 25.82 -1.49
CA ASP A 337 8.54 26.93 -1.91
C ASP A 337 7.59 27.42 -0.81
N ASN A 338 7.22 26.55 0.13
CA ASN A 338 6.21 26.83 1.17
C ASN A 338 6.75 26.74 2.59
N GLY A 339 7.94 26.16 2.78
CA GLY A 339 8.56 26.03 4.09
C GLY A 339 9.36 27.26 4.53
N GLN A 340 9.25 28.41 3.85
CA GLN A 340 10.03 29.59 4.21
C GLN A 340 9.75 30.03 5.64
N ILE A 341 10.79 29.98 6.48
CA ILE A 341 10.72 30.44 7.87
C ILE A 341 11.42 31.80 7.95
N PRO A 342 10.91 32.76 8.74
CA PRO A 342 11.63 33.98 9.03
C PRO A 342 13.05 33.68 9.54
N GLY A 343 14.06 34.01 8.72
CA GLY A 343 15.49 33.75 9.02
C GLY A 343 16.06 32.43 8.50
N GLY A 344 15.22 31.51 8.02
CA GLY A 344 15.63 30.32 7.27
C GLY A 344 15.81 30.63 5.78
N LYS A 345 16.90 30.17 5.18
CA LYS A 345 17.27 30.43 3.77
C LYS A 345 17.32 29.17 2.90
N THR A 346 17.12 27.97 3.47
CA THR A 346 17.23 26.70 2.72
C THR A 346 16.09 25.73 3.02
N PRO A 347 15.74 24.84 2.07
CA PRO A 347 14.73 23.79 2.28
C PRO A 347 15.03 22.87 3.47
N TYR A 348 16.31 22.69 3.81
CA TYR A 348 16.73 21.89 4.97
C TYR A 348 16.37 22.54 6.31
N GLN A 349 16.47 23.88 6.39
CA GLN A 349 16.04 24.62 7.59
C GLN A 349 14.52 24.58 7.72
N SER A 350 13.83 24.72 6.60
CA SER A 350 12.38 24.53 6.46
C SER A 350 11.92 23.17 6.97
N TYR A 351 12.56 22.11 6.49
CA TYR A 351 12.36 20.75 6.95
C TYR A 351 12.60 20.59 8.45
N GLY A 352 13.73 21.09 8.97
CA GLY A 352 14.09 20.94 10.37
C GLY A 352 13.11 21.63 11.34
N VAL A 353 12.69 22.86 11.02
CA VAL A 353 11.71 23.58 11.84
C VAL A 353 10.33 22.95 11.74
N ARG A 354 9.88 22.52 10.56
CA ARG A 354 8.58 21.85 10.43
C ARG A 354 8.57 20.51 11.18
N THR A 355 9.68 19.78 11.18
CA THR A 355 9.86 18.56 12.00
C THR A 355 9.74 18.88 13.49
N ALA A 356 10.36 19.98 13.96
CA ALA A 356 10.25 20.41 15.36
C ALA A 356 8.81 20.80 15.73
N GLN A 357 8.13 21.59 14.88
CA GLN A 357 6.72 21.96 15.09
C GLN A 357 5.80 20.74 15.15
N MET A 358 5.96 19.80 14.21
CA MET A 358 5.22 18.53 14.21
C MET A 358 5.47 17.75 15.51
N CYS A 359 6.71 17.70 15.97
CA CYS A 359 7.07 17.07 17.24
C CYS A 359 6.38 17.73 18.44
N ASP A 360 6.38 19.07 18.49
CA ASP A 360 5.73 19.84 19.55
C ASP A 360 4.21 19.62 19.56
N LEU A 361 3.56 19.58 18.40
CA LEU A 361 2.13 19.28 18.26
C LEU A 361 1.81 17.89 18.82
N TRP A 362 2.56 16.86 18.43
CA TRP A 362 2.36 15.50 18.93
C TRP A 362 2.60 15.39 20.42
N LYS A 363 3.70 15.96 20.92
CA LYS A 363 3.99 15.95 22.36
C LYS A 363 2.94 16.74 23.16
N GLY A 364 2.39 17.82 22.60
CA GLY A 364 1.27 18.55 23.18
C GLY A 364 0.01 17.69 23.32
N VAL A 365 -0.34 16.93 22.28
CA VAL A 365 -1.47 15.97 22.31
C VAL A 365 -1.23 14.87 23.35
N PHE A 366 -0.03 14.29 23.40
CA PHE A 366 0.30 13.19 24.32
C PHE A 366 0.50 13.66 25.77
N ALA A 367 0.86 14.92 26.00
CA ALA A 367 1.04 15.56 27.30
C ALA A 367 1.93 14.71 28.24
N GLN A 368 1.35 14.11 29.28
CA GLN A 368 2.08 13.28 30.25
C GLN A 368 2.59 11.95 29.68
N GLN A 369 2.24 11.64 28.43
CA GLN A 369 2.74 10.49 27.67
C GLN A 369 3.70 10.91 26.54
N SER A 370 4.18 12.15 26.53
CA SER A 370 5.01 12.72 25.45
C SER A 370 6.34 12.00 25.25
N ASP A 371 6.81 11.27 26.26
CA ASP A 371 7.97 10.38 26.25
C ASP A 371 7.79 9.16 25.33
N ARG A 372 6.55 8.78 25.00
CA ARG A 372 6.25 7.76 23.97
C ARG A 372 6.55 8.25 22.55
N VAL A 373 6.62 9.56 22.30
CA VAL A 373 6.83 10.12 20.97
C VAL A 373 8.32 10.39 20.71
N LYS A 374 8.91 9.64 19.78
CA LYS A 374 10.29 9.78 19.30
C LYS A 374 10.30 10.42 17.92
N CYS A 375 10.63 11.70 17.86
CA CYS A 375 10.71 12.42 16.59
C CYS A 375 12.06 12.12 15.92
N VAL A 376 12.01 11.78 14.63
CA VAL A 376 13.14 11.38 13.79
C VAL A 376 13.33 12.43 12.68
N MET A 377 14.58 12.69 12.29
CA MET A 377 14.94 13.65 11.25
C MET A 377 15.90 13.04 10.23
#